data_AF-A0A1S8DHP0-F1
#
_entry.id   AF-A0A1S8DHP0-F1
#
_cell.length_a   1.000
_cell.length_b   1.000
_cell.length_c   1.000
_cell.angle_alpha   90.00
_cell.angle_beta   90.00
_cell.angle_gamma   90.00
#
_symmetry.space_group_name_H-M   'P 1'
#
loop_
_entity.id
_entity.type
_entity.pdbx_description
1 polymer ?
#
loop_
_entity_poly.entity_id
_entity_poly.type
_entity_poly.pdbx_seq_one_letter_code
_entity_poly.pdbx_strand_id
1 'polypeptide(L)' 'MSKQRRSFSVEFKHDAAALVVDQGYSVVEACKSMGVGETALRRWVDQLREERGGVTPNSKALTAE' A
#
# COMPACT_ATOMS: atom_id res chain seq x y z
N MET A 1 -22.77 10.38 -10.26
CA MET A 1 -22.31 10.24 -8.87
C MET A 1 -20.81 9.98 -8.87
N SER A 2 -19.98 11.01 -8.67
CA SER A 2 -18.53 10.88 -8.59
C SER A 2 -18.17 10.10 -7.32
N LYS A 3 -17.65 8.87 -7.49
CA LYS A 3 -17.24 7.99 -6.40
C LYS A 3 -16.09 8.69 -5.65
N GLN A 4 -16.38 9.27 -4.48
CA GLN A 4 -15.41 10.02 -3.70
C GLN A 4 -14.23 9.10 -3.38
N ARG A 5 -13.05 9.43 -3.92
CA ARG A 5 -11.84 8.65 -3.67
C ARG A 5 -11.55 8.76 -2.18
N ARG A 6 -11.62 7.63 -1.47
CA ARG A 6 -11.09 7.53 -0.11
C ARG A 6 -9.60 7.85 -0.18
N SER A 7 -9.20 8.94 0.45
CA SER A 7 -7.80 9.30 0.63
C SER A 7 -7.30 8.60 1.88
N PHE A 8 -6.35 7.71 1.72
CA PHE A 8 -5.65 7.06 2.83
C PHE A 8 -4.36 7.82 3.14
N SER A 9 -4.04 7.95 4.43
CA SER A 9 -2.77 8.50 4.90
C SER A 9 -1.59 7.66 4.40
N VAL A 10 -0.42 8.29 4.27
CA VAL A 10 0.81 7.62 3.80
C VAL A 10 1.18 6.45 4.73
N GLU A 11 1.18 6.70 6.05
CA GLU A 11 1.42 5.68 7.08
C GLU A 11 0.47 4.49 6.96
N PHE A 12 -0.81 4.73 6.73
CA PHE A 12 -1.81 3.66 6.58
C PHE A 12 -1.53 2.77 5.37
N LYS A 13 -1.09 3.36 4.25
CA LYS A 13 -0.73 2.59 3.06
C LYS A 13 0.53 1.77 3.30
N HIS A 14 1.51 2.36 3.98
CA HIS A 14 2.76 1.68 4.35
C HIS A 14 2.49 0.49 5.25
N ASP A 15 1.71 0.67 6.31
CA ASP A 15 1.34 -0.40 7.24
C ASP A 15 0.63 -1.55 6.51
N ALA A 16 -0.36 -1.23 5.66
CA ALA A 16 -1.07 -2.22 4.87
C ALA A 16 -0.14 -2.98 3.89
N ALA A 17 0.79 -2.29 3.24
CA ALA A 17 1.77 -2.91 2.35
C ALA A 17 2.80 -3.76 3.10
N ALA A 18 3.23 -3.31 4.29
CA ALA A 18 4.16 -4.02 5.16
C ALA A 18 3.55 -5.34 5.67
N LEU A 19 2.22 -5.44 5.88
CA LEU A 19 1.58 -6.72 6.18
C LEU A 19 1.90 -7.79 5.11
N VAL A 20 1.90 -7.40 3.83
CA VAL A 20 2.15 -8.32 2.73
C VAL A 20 3.65 -8.56 2.53
N VAL A 21 4.46 -7.49 2.58
CA VAL A 21 5.90 -7.56 2.27
C VAL A 21 6.71 -8.11 3.44
N ASP A 22 6.44 -7.66 4.67
CA ASP A 22 7.17 -8.04 5.87
C ASP A 22 6.54 -9.22 6.60
N GLN A 23 5.22 -9.20 6.79
CA GLN A 23 4.52 -10.27 7.53
C GLN A 23 4.10 -11.44 6.62
N GLY A 24 4.28 -11.32 5.30
CA GLY A 24 3.97 -12.40 4.35
C GLY A 24 2.48 -12.68 4.16
N TYR A 25 1.60 -11.75 4.52
CA TYR A 25 0.16 -11.90 4.30
C TYR A 25 -0.17 -11.94 2.82
N SER A 26 -1.22 -12.67 2.45
CA SER A 26 -1.79 -12.54 1.11
C SER A 26 -2.46 -11.17 0.95
N VAL A 27 -2.43 -10.61 -0.26
CA VAL A 27 -3.12 -9.34 -0.57
C VAL A 27 -4.60 -9.39 -0.14
N VAL A 28 -5.26 -10.54 -0.35
CA VAL A 28 -6.67 -10.74 0.05
C VAL A 28 -6.86 -10.68 1.57
N GLU A 29 -5.92 -11.22 2.34
CA GLU A 29 -5.99 -11.23 3.81
C GLU A 29 -5.73 -9.85 4.39
N ALA A 30 -4.68 -9.17 3.91
CA ALA A 30 -4.40 -7.79 4.30
C ALA A 30 -5.53 -6.84 3.87
N CYS A 31 -6.15 -7.07 2.71
CA CYS A 31 -7.35 -6.37 2.25
C CYS A 31 -8.53 -6.53 3.23
N LYS A 32 -8.79 -7.75 3.69
CA LYS A 32 -9.84 -8.04 4.68
C LYS A 32 -9.54 -7.43 6.05
N SER A 33 -8.28 -7.52 6.50
CA SER A 33 -7.85 -7.00 7.81
C SER A 33 -7.89 -5.47 7.87
N MET A 34 -7.43 -4.80 6.81
CA MET A 34 -7.33 -3.34 6.75
C MET A 34 -8.56 -2.67 6.12
N GLY A 35 -9.49 -3.44 5.55
CA GLY A 35 -10.69 -2.91 4.87
C GLY A 35 -10.36 -2.09 3.61
N VAL A 36 -9.26 -2.40 2.92
CA VAL A 36 -8.78 -1.68 1.72
C VAL A 36 -9.18 -2.40 0.45
N GLY A 37 -9.17 -1.73 -0.70
CA GLY A 37 -9.40 -2.41 -1.97
C GLY A 37 -8.16 -3.18 -2.44
N GLU A 38 -8.34 -4.40 -2.98
CA GLU A 38 -7.24 -5.25 -3.47
C GLU A 38 -6.34 -4.53 -4.48
N THR A 39 -6.93 -3.76 -5.41
CA THR A 39 -6.19 -2.99 -6.42
C THR A 39 -5.33 -1.89 -5.80
N ALA A 40 -5.84 -1.22 -4.76
CA ALA A 40 -5.07 -0.19 -4.07
C ALA A 40 -3.91 -0.82 -3.30
N LEU A 41 -4.17 -1.93 -2.60
CA LEU A 41 -3.17 -2.64 -1.84
C LEU A 41 -2.05 -3.20 -2.73
N ARG A 42 -2.38 -3.82 -3.87
CA ARG A 42 -1.38 -4.28 -4.85
C ARG A 42 -0.44 -3.16 -5.27
N ARG A 43 -0.97 -1.98 -5.57
CA ARG A 43 -0.15 -0.82 -5.97
C ARG A 43 0.77 -0.36 -4.85
N TRP A 44 0.31 -0.37 -3.60
CA TRP A 44 1.15 0.02 -2.45
C TRP A 44 2.22 -1.02 -2.15
N VAL A 45 1.91 -2.31 -2.31
CA VAL A 45 2.88 -3.41 -2.15
C VAL A 45 3.97 -3.34 -3.22
N ASP A 46 3.58 -3.08 -4.47
CA ASP A 46 4.52 -2.91 -5.58
C ASP A 46 5.44 -1.72 -5.32
N GLN A 47 4.86 -0.57 -4.96
CA GLN A 47 5.60 0.64 -4.60
C GLN A 47 6.56 0.41 -3.42
N LEU A 48 6.13 -0.29 -2.36
CA LEU A 48 6.98 -0.60 -1.21
C LEU A 48 8.15 -1.54 -1.58
N ARG A 49 7.91 -2.48 -2.51
CA ARG A 49 8.96 -3.37 -3.04
C ARG A 49 9.97 -2.61 -3.90
N GLU A 50 9.50 -1.69 -4.73
CA GLU A 50 10.35 -0.79 -5.52
C GLU A 50 11.21 0.10 -4.62
N GLU A 51 10.60 0.73 -3.60
CA GLU A 51 11.30 1.55 -2.60
C GLU A 51 12.41 0.75 -1.89
N ARG A 52 12.14 -0.51 -1.49
CA ARG A 52 13.16 -1.42 -0.93
C ARG A 52 14.22 -1.86 -1.92
N GLY A 53 13.89 -1.91 -3.20
CA GLY A 53 14.81 -2.19 -4.30
C GLY A 53 15.69 -1.00 -4.68
N GLY A 54 15.57 0.14 -3.99
CA GLY A 54 16.31 1.37 -4.31
C GLY A 54 15.71 2.16 -5.48
N VAL A 55 14.50 1.83 -5.91
CA VAL A 55 13.76 2.58 -6.93
C VAL A 55 12.88 3.59 -6.22
N THR A 56 13.24 4.87 -6.32
CA THR A 56 12.42 5.96 -5.79
C THR A 56 11.18 6.15 -6.67
N PRO A 57 9.95 6.01 -6.13
CA PRO A 57 8.75 6.19 -6.90
C PRO A 57 8.59 7.65 -7.34
N ASN A 58 8.13 7.87 -8.57
CA ASN A 58 7.84 9.22 -9.11
C ASN A 58 6.63 9.88 -8.41
N SER A 59 5.80 9.10 -7.72
CA SER A 59 4.66 9.56 -6.92
C SER A 59 5.03 9.64 -5.43
N LYS A 60 4.30 10.47 -4.66
CA LYS A 60 4.46 10.62 -3.20
C LYS A 60 4.80 9.27 -2.54
N ALA A 61 6.01 9.18 -2.00
CA ALA A 61 6.57 8.00 -1.37
C ALA A 61 5.61 7.43 -0.32
N LEU A 62 5.58 6.10 -0.20
CA LEU A 62 4.79 5.44 0.85
C LEU A 62 5.54 5.51 2.19
N THR A 63 6.86 5.58 2.14
CA THR A 63 7.73 6.05 3.21
C THR A 63 7.90 7.55 3.08
N ALA A 64 7.05 8.32 3.77
CA ALA A 64 7.39 9.71 4.06
C ALA A 64 8.46 9.71 5.14
N GLU A 65 9.67 10.19 4.81
CA GLU A 65 10.57 10.72 5.84
C GLU A 65 9.96 11.97 6.48
#